data_AF-A0A1M4PM25-F1
#
_entry.id   AF-A0A1M4PM25-F1
#
_cell.length_a   1.000
_cell.length_b   1.000
_cell.length_c   1.000
_cell.angle_alpha   90.00
_cell.angle_beta   90.00
_cell.angle_gamma   90.00
#
_symmetry.space_group_name_H-M   'P 1'
#
loop_
_entity.id
_entity.type
_entity.pdbx_description
1 polymer ?
#
loop_
_entity_poly.entity_id
_entity_poly.type
_entity_poly.pdbx_seq_one_letter_code
_entity_poly.pdbx_strand_id
1 'polypeptide(L)'
;MNNIIHVIVEKVKREIEESVIKVLEDNANLDNIVDSVGEMVNDIGLDTLKAIIVELNDIVKKSPERSGIYHIHKSNVSRTLVTRFGELEFNRAYYKNIRDKNYVYILDELLGI
;
A
#
# COMPACT_ATOMS: atom_id res chain seq x y z
N MET A 1 12.55 8.40 -6.22
CA MET A 1 11.58 7.69 -5.36
C MET A 1 11.49 8.52 -4.10
N ASN A 2 10.38 9.22 -3.83
CA ASN A 2 10.21 9.82 -2.51
C ASN A 2 10.29 8.66 -1.52
N ASN A 3 11.24 8.72 -0.60
CA ASN A 3 11.35 7.74 0.46
C ASN A 3 10.02 7.79 1.23
N ILE A 4 9.31 6.66 1.35
CA ILE A 4 8.03 6.60 2.07
C ILE A 4 8.15 7.21 3.48
N ILE A 5 9.33 7.10 4.09
CA ILE A 5 9.67 7.74 5.36
C ILE A 5 9.50 9.27 5.27
N HIS A 6 10.00 9.90 4.20
CA HIS A 6 9.85 11.34 4.01
C HIS A 6 8.38 11.73 3.85
N VAL A 7 7.59 10.96 3.09
CA VAL A 7 6.15 11.20 2.93
C VAL A 7 5.43 11.12 4.27
N ILE A 8 5.75 10.13 5.10
CA ILE A 8 5.18 9.97 6.44
C ILE A 8 5.55 11.17 7.33
N VAL A 9 6.82 11.58 7.33
CA VAL A 9 7.27 12.75 8.11
C VAL A 9 6.52 14.01 7.71
N GLU A 10 6.34 14.26 6.42
CA GLU A 10 5.58 15.43 5.95
C GLU A 10 4.09 15.35 6.34
N LYS A 11 3.46 14.17 6.27
CA LYS A 11 2.07 13.99 6.73
C LYS A 11 1.92 14.29 8.21
N VAL A 12 2.80 13.74 9.05
CA VAL A 12 2.79 13.97 10.50
C VAL A 12 3.02 15.44 10.84
N LYS A 13 4.02 16.06 10.21
CA LYS A 13 4.31 17.48 10.42
C LYS A 13 3.09 18.34 10.09
N ARG A 14 2.49 18.11 8.92
CA ARG A 14 1.31 18.86 8.46
C ARG A 14 0.13 18.70 9.42
N GLU A 15 -0.14 17.48 9.89
CA GLU A 15 -1.24 17.22 10.82
C GLU A 15 -1.08 17.99 12.15
N ILE A 16 0.15 18.07 12.66
CA ILE A 16 0.46 18.86 13.85
C ILE A 16 0.20 20.35 13.60
N GLU A 17 0.71 20.89 12.49
CA GLU A 17 0.53 22.30 12.15
C GLU A 17 -0.95 22.67 11.96
N GLU A 18 -1.70 21.85 11.22
CA GLU A 18 -3.13 22.06 10.98
C GLU A 18 -3.96 21.95 12.25
N SER A 19 -3.68 20.96 13.11
CA SER A 19 -4.37 20.79 14.39
C SER A 19 -4.15 21.99 15.31
N VAL A 20 -2.92 22.52 15.39
CA VAL A 20 -2.62 23.72 16.19
C VAL A 20 -3.38 24.94 15.66
N ILE A 21 -3.38 25.16 14.34
CA ILE A 21 -4.11 26.28 13.73
C ILE A 21 -5.61 26.19 14.04
N LYS A 22 -6.23 25.02 13.83
CA LYS A 22 -7.67 24.83 14.07
C LYS A 22 -8.06 25.11 15.52
N VAL A 23 -7.22 24.74 16.49
CA VAL A 23 -7.45 25.07 17.91
C VAL A 23 -7.31 26.56 18.18
N LEU A 24 -6.28 27.22 17.63
CA LEU A 24 -6.06 28.66 17.82
C LEU A 24 -7.17 29.53 17.21
N GLU A 25 -7.81 29.06 16.15
CA GLU A 25 -8.92 29.73 15.49
C GLU A 25 -10.29 29.42 16.14
N ASP A 26 -10.32 28.69 17.26
CA ASP A 26 -11.55 28.23 17.94
C ASP A 26 -12.46 27.37 17.02
N ASN A 27 -11.86 26.76 16.00
CA ASN A 27 -12.53 26.00 14.94
C ASN A 27 -12.48 24.47 15.16
N ALA A 28 -11.84 23.99 16.23
CA ALA A 28 -11.80 22.56 16.56
C ALA A 28 -11.77 22.29 18.06
N ASN A 29 -12.52 21.26 18.47
CA ASN A 29 -12.43 20.65 19.79
C ASN A 29 -11.50 19.41 19.76
N LEU A 30 -11.30 18.78 20.91
CA LEU A 30 -10.45 17.59 21.02
C LEU A 30 -10.92 16.43 20.14
N ASP A 31 -12.23 16.20 20.02
CA ASP A 31 -12.77 15.10 19.22
C ASP A 31 -12.40 15.24 17.75
N ASN A 32 -12.52 16.44 17.18
CA ASN A 32 -12.10 16.72 15.81
C ASN A 32 -10.61 16.45 15.58
N ILE A 33 -9.77 16.73 16.58
CA ILE A 33 -8.32 16.46 16.50
C ILE A 33 -8.05 14.96 16.55
N VAL A 34 -8.75 14.22 17.42
CA VAL A 34 -8.62 12.77 17.52
C VAL A 34 -9.00 12.10 16.21
N ASP A 35 -10.10 12.53 15.58
CA ASP A 35 -10.53 12.01 14.28
C ASP A 35 -9.51 12.32 13.18
N SER A 36 -9.02 13.56 13.09
CA SER A 36 -8.02 14.00 12.11
C SER A 36 -6.70 13.21 12.23
N VAL A 37 -6.21 13.01 13.46
CA VAL A 37 -5.04 12.16 13.72
C VAL A 37 -5.31 10.70 13.35
N GLY A 38 -6.51 10.19 13.63
CA GLY A 38 -6.92 8.84 13.25
C GLY A 38 -6.93 8.62 11.74
N GLU A 39 -7.48 9.57 10.98
CA GLU A 39 -7.47 9.57 9.52
C GLU A 39 -6.03 9.60 8.97
N MET A 40 -5.17 10.48 9.51
CA MET A 40 -3.76 10.53 9.13
C MET A 40 -3.06 9.17 9.36
N VAL A 41 -3.30 8.52 10.51
CA VAL A 41 -2.69 7.21 10.81
C VAL A 41 -3.17 6.14 9.85
N ASN A 42 -4.46 6.12 9.50
CA ASN A 42 -5.02 5.21 8.51
C ASN A 42 -4.36 5.40 7.14
N ASP A 43 -4.23 6.65 6.70
CA ASP A 43 -3.56 7.01 5.45
C ASP A 43 -2.10 6.57 5.41
N ILE A 44 -1.35 6.80 6.50
CA ILE A 44 0.03 6.32 6.63
C ILE A 44 0.09 4.79 6.56
N GLY A 45 -0.84 4.10 7.20
CA GLY A 45 -0.96 2.64 7.17
C GLY A 45 -1.18 2.11 5.75
N LEU A 46 -2.11 2.71 5.00
CA LEU A 46 -2.38 2.35 3.61
C LEU A 46 -1.17 2.58 2.70
N ASP A 47 -0.52 3.74 2.79
CA ASP A 47 0.67 4.05 1.98
C ASP A 47 1.83 3.09 2.29
N THR A 48 2.03 2.76 3.57
CA THR A 48 3.07 1.82 4.00
C THR A 48 2.80 0.42 3.47
N LEU A 49 1.58 -0.09 3.61
CA LEU A 49 1.20 -1.41 3.08
C LEU A 49 1.35 -1.46 1.56
N LYS A 50 0.95 -0.39 0.86
CA LYS A 50 1.10 -0.29 -0.59
C LYS A 50 2.56 -0.34 -1.01
N ALA A 51 3.45 0.37 -0.32
CA ALA A 51 4.89 0.34 -0.59
C ALA A 51 5.47 -1.07 -0.41
N ILE A 52 5.11 -1.76 0.68
CA ILE A 52 5.54 -3.14 0.94
C ILE A 52 5.08 -4.08 -0.18
N ILE A 53 3.80 -4.01 -0.58
CA ILE A 53 3.23 -4.87 -1.62
C ILE A 53 3.87 -4.61 -2.99
N VAL A 54 4.13 -3.34 -3.33
CA VAL A 54 4.81 -2.96 -4.57
C VAL A 54 6.22 -3.55 -4.61
N GLU A 55 6.97 -3.43 -3.51
CA GLU A 55 8.33 -3.99 -3.41
C GLU A 55 8.31 -5.52 -3.53
N LEU A 56 7.38 -6.20 -2.84
CA LEU A 56 7.21 -7.65 -2.95
C LEU A 56 6.88 -8.07 -4.39
N ASN A 57 5.96 -7.39 -5.06
CA ASN A 57 5.61 -7.66 -6.45
C ASN A 57 6.83 -7.51 -7.39
N ASP A 58 7.66 -6.49 -7.15
CA ASP A 58 8.88 -6.26 -7.91
C ASP A 58 9.94 -7.34 -7.68
N ILE A 59 10.12 -7.78 -6.43
CA ILE A 59 10.99 -8.92 -6.08
C ILE A 59 10.52 -10.19 -6.80
N VAL A 60 9.21 -10.47 -6.79
CA VAL A 60 8.64 -11.63 -7.48
C VAL A 60 8.89 -11.57 -8.99
N LYS A 61 8.74 -10.40 -9.60
CA LYS A 61 9.01 -10.19 -11.04
C LYS A 61 10.48 -10.37 -11.41
N LYS A 62 11.40 -9.96 -10.53
CA LYS A 62 12.85 -10.00 -10.75
C LYS A 62 13.49 -11.33 -10.36
N SER A 63 12.76 -12.23 -9.70
CA SER A 63 13.28 -13.52 -9.22
C SER A 63 13.77 -14.43 -10.38
N PRO A 64 15.08 -14.74 -10.46
CA PRO A 64 15.63 -15.56 -11.54
C PRO A 64 15.07 -16.98 -11.56
N GLU A 65 14.88 -17.58 -10.38
CA GLU A 65 14.32 -18.93 -10.21
C GLU A 65 12.92 -19.08 -10.82
N ARG A 66 12.15 -17.98 -10.81
CA ARG A 66 10.77 -17.96 -11.32
C ARG A 66 10.71 -17.70 -12.82
N SER A 67 11.68 -16.98 -13.39
CA SER A 67 11.69 -16.63 -14.82
C SER A 67 11.71 -17.83 -15.77
N GLY A 68 12.30 -18.95 -15.34
CA GLY A 68 12.32 -20.21 -16.11
C GLY A 68 11.05 -21.07 -15.98
N ILE A 69 10.14 -20.75 -15.05
CA ILE A 69 8.93 -21.56 -14.75
C ILE A 69 7.66 -20.78 -15.08
N TYR A 70 7.66 -19.46 -14.84
CA TYR A 70 6.50 -18.60 -14.95
C TYR A 70 6.72 -17.49 -15.99
N HIS A 71 5.76 -17.36 -16.90
CA HIS A 71 5.69 -16.24 -17.83
C HIS A 71 4.64 -15.24 -17.36
N ILE A 72 4.95 -13.94 -17.45
CA ILE A 72 3.97 -12.88 -17.12
C ILE A 72 2.91 -12.85 -18.23
N HIS A 73 1.69 -13.30 -17.91
CA HIS A 73 0.57 -13.23 -18.84
C HIS A 73 -0.07 -11.83 -18.86
N LYS A 74 -0.18 -11.19 -17.70
CA LYS A 74 -0.59 -9.78 -17.54
C LYS A 74 0.21 -9.15 -16.41
N SER A 75 0.78 -7.96 -16.63
CA SER A 75 1.72 -7.34 -15.67
C SER A 75 1.07 -6.42 -14.62
N ASN A 76 -0.15 -5.93 -14.89
CA ASN A 76 -0.79 -4.86 -14.13
C ASN A 76 -2.29 -5.15 -13.92
N VAL A 77 -2.60 -6.15 -13.10
CA VAL A 77 -3.97 -6.52 -12.73
C VAL A 77 -4.29 -5.88 -11.38
N SER A 78 -5.30 -4.99 -11.34
CA SER A 78 -5.75 -4.33 -10.11
C SER A 78 -6.37 -5.34 -9.13
N ARG A 79 -6.19 -5.07 -7.84
CA ARG A 79 -6.89 -5.70 -6.72
C ARG A 79 -7.03 -4.71 -5.58
N THR A 80 -8.19 -4.78 -4.95
CA THR A 80 -8.55 -4.00 -3.76
C THR A 80 -8.76 -4.97 -2.61
N LEU A 81 -8.17 -4.65 -1.45
CA LEU A 81 -8.41 -5.34 -0.19
C LEU A 81 -9.01 -4.37 0.81
N VAL A 82 -10.00 -4.84 1.58
CA VAL A 82 -10.53 -4.06 2.71
C VAL A 82 -9.69 -4.38 3.95
N THR A 83 -9.06 -3.36 4.52
CA THR A 83 -8.22 -3.47 5.72
C THR A 83 -8.80 -2.62 6.85
N ARG A 84 -8.24 -2.74 8.07
CA ARG A 84 -8.63 -1.87 9.19
C ARG A 84 -8.28 -0.40 8.96
N PHE A 85 -7.34 -0.11 8.07
CA PHE A 85 -6.94 1.23 7.70
C PHE A 85 -7.77 1.79 6.52
N GLY A 86 -8.66 0.99 5.92
CA GLY A 86 -9.43 1.35 4.73
C GLY A 86 -9.13 0.45 3.53
N GLU A 87 -9.53 0.92 2.35
CA GLU A 87 -9.37 0.21 1.09
C GLU A 87 -7.94 0.32 0.54
N LEU A 88 -7.29 -0.82 0.36
CA LEU A 88 -5.94 -0.94 -0.18
C LEU A 88 -5.98 -1.42 -1.62
N GLU A 89 -5.83 -0.49 -2.56
CA GLU A 89 -5.71 -0.81 -3.99
C GLU A 89 -4.25 -0.92 -4.43
N PHE A 90 -3.93 -2.02 -5.13
CA PHE A 90 -2.61 -2.26 -5.71
C PHE A 90 -2.70 -3.09 -7.00
N ASN A 91 -1.61 -3.05 -7.78
CA ASN A 91 -1.48 -3.83 -8.99
C ASN A 91 -0.51 -4.99 -8.81
N ARG A 92 -0.84 -6.12 -9.43
CA ARG A 92 -0.01 -7.33 -9.39
C ARG A 92 0.07 -8.01 -10.74
N ALA A 93 1.08 -8.85 -10.91
CA ALA A 93 1.22 -9.66 -12.11
C ALA A 93 0.43 -10.97 -12.02
N TYR A 94 -0.13 -11.37 -13.16
CA TYR A 94 -0.79 -12.64 -13.38
C TYR A 94 0.12 -13.52 -14.23
N TYR A 95 0.48 -14.68 -13.70
CA TYR A 95 1.49 -15.55 -14.28
C TYR A 95 0.86 -16.77 -14.91
N LYS A 96 1.49 -17.28 -15.96
CA LYS A 96 1.22 -18.59 -16.53
C LYS A 96 2.42 -19.49 -16.25
N ASN A 97 2.19 -20.61 -15.58
CA ASN A 97 3.18 -21.65 -15.41
C ASN A 97 3.40 -22.37 -16.75
N ILE A 98 4.66 -22.47 -17.17
CA ILE A 98 5.04 -22.99 -18.47
C ILE A 98 4.91 -24.52 -18.51
N ARG A 99 5.06 -25.19 -17.35
CA ARG A 99 5.08 -26.65 -17.20
C ARG A 99 3.67 -27.26 -17.24
N ASP A 100 2.78 -26.81 -16.37
CA ASP A 100 1.43 -27.36 -16.22
C ASP A 100 0.34 -26.52 -16.91
N LYS A 101 0.72 -25.38 -17.50
CA LYS A 101 -0.18 -24.40 -18.16
C LYS A 101 -1.19 -23.73 -17.24
N ASN A 102 -1.06 -23.89 -15.92
CA ASN A 102 -1.91 -23.24 -14.95
C ASN A 102 -1.56 -21.76 -14.81
N TYR A 103 -2.52 -21.00 -14.28
CA TYR A 103 -2.36 -19.58 -14.05
C TYR A 103 -2.44 -19.25 -12.58
N VAL A 104 -1.63 -18.30 -12.13
CA VAL A 104 -1.47 -18.01 -10.71
C VAL A 104 -1.16 -16.53 -10.46
N TYR A 105 -1.69 -16.01 -9.36
CA TYR A 105 -1.27 -14.74 -8.77
C TYR A 105 -0.28 -15.02 -7.67
N ILE A 106 1.00 -15.08 -8.04
CA ILE A 106 2.07 -15.45 -7.11
C ILE A 106 2.14 -14.51 -5.90
N LEU A 107 1.83 -13.22 -6.11
CA LEU A 107 1.78 -12.25 -5.01
C LEU A 107 0.66 -12.57 -4.00
N ASP A 108 -0.47 -13.08 -4.47
CA ASP A 108 -1.62 -13.43 -3.62
C ASP A 108 -1.27 -14.65 -2.75
N GLU A 109 -0.60 -15.66 -3.33
CA GLU A 109 -0.12 -16.82 -2.57
C GLU A 109 0.88 -16.43 -1.48
N LEU A 110 1.78 -15.49 -1.75
CA LEU A 110 2.75 -14.98 -0.76
C LEU A 110 2.08 -14.20 0.37
N LEU A 111 1.01 -13.48 0.05
CA LEU A 111 0.24 -12.70 1.02
C LEU A 111 -0.82 -13.55 1.76
N GLY A 112 -1.11 -14.76 1.28
CA GLY A 112 -2.10 -15.67 1.86
C GLY A 112 -3.55 -15.22 1.63
N ILE A 113 -3.85 -14.63 0.47
CA ILE A 113 -5.14 -13.99 0.12
C ILE A 113 -5.73 -14.47 -1.20
#